data_AF-A0A256GEZ8-F1
#
_entry.id   AF-A0A256GEZ8-F1
#
_cell.length_a   1.000
_cell.length_b   1.000
_cell.length_c   1.000
_cell.angle_alpha   90.00
_cell.angle_beta   90.00
_cell.angle_gamma   90.00
#
_symmetry.space_group_name_H-M   'P 1'
#
loop_
_entity.id
_entity.type
_entity.pdbx_description
1 polymer ?
#
loop_
_entity_poly.entity_id
_entity_poly.type
_entity_poly.pdbx_seq_one_letter_code
_entity_poly.pdbx_strand_id
1 'polypeptide(L)'
;MTQPLLYGYQRRWLTDKSRFKFGKFARQTGKTFTTTLECVDDSFEHAVKSQRTRWVILSRGERQAREAMLEGIYPHAKAYGMAFDANEFDWQGDTGSYKALEVTLPYGTRITALPANPDTARGFSANVFLDEFAFHKDSSAIWKALFPVISANWKLRVTSTPNGKSGKFFELDTANDDTWSRHVVDIYQAVRDGLPRNIEELRAGIADEDAWAQEYELQYLDEASAWLSYELISSVEDDNAGSPDGYQGNACYVGRDIGRRNDLHVIWVWEEIGDVLWCREIIEQKRATFADMDAAFDDVMMRYRVARAC
;
A
#
# COMPACT_ATOMS: atom_id res chain seq x y z
N MET A 1 -32.03 -1.63 -12.68
CA MET A 1 -31.81 -2.42 -11.45
C MET A 1 -31.03 -1.55 -10.49
N THR A 2 -31.45 -1.44 -9.24
CA THR A 2 -30.70 -0.73 -8.19
C THR A 2 -29.38 -1.45 -7.97
N GLN A 3 -28.27 -0.70 -7.94
CA GLN A 3 -26.95 -1.25 -7.68
C GLN A 3 -26.95 -1.95 -6.30
N PRO A 4 -26.45 -3.20 -6.19
CA PRO A 4 -26.42 -3.89 -4.90
C PRO A 4 -25.49 -3.15 -3.93
N LEU A 5 -25.83 -3.14 -2.64
CA LEU A 5 -25.01 -2.50 -1.59
C LEU A 5 -23.62 -3.14 -1.48
N LEU A 6 -23.53 -4.45 -1.70
CA LEU A 6 -22.31 -5.24 -1.77
C LEU A 6 -22.39 -6.22 -2.93
N TYR A 7 -21.31 -6.33 -3.70
CA TYR A 7 -21.19 -7.31 -4.79
C TYR A 7 -21.02 -8.74 -4.26
N GLY A 8 -21.21 -9.73 -5.14
CA GLY A 8 -21.17 -11.16 -4.79
C GLY A 8 -19.92 -11.57 -4.01
N TYR A 9 -18.73 -11.19 -4.48
CA TYR A 9 -17.46 -11.47 -3.80
C TYR A 9 -17.32 -10.75 -2.45
N GLN A 10 -17.83 -9.52 -2.33
CA GLN A 10 -17.77 -8.77 -1.07
C GLN A 10 -18.63 -9.44 0.00
N ARG A 11 -19.81 -9.95 -0.39
CA ARG A 11 -20.67 -10.72 0.50
C ARG A 11 -19.99 -12.01 0.96
N ARG A 12 -19.38 -12.76 0.03
CA ARG A 12 -18.63 -13.98 0.36
C ARG A 12 -17.49 -13.69 1.35
N TRP A 13 -16.74 -12.61 1.13
CA TRP A 13 -15.73 -12.15 2.09
C TRP A 13 -16.35 -11.87 3.46
N LEU A 14 -17.38 -11.01 3.55
CA LEU A 14 -17.96 -10.60 4.82
C LEU A 14 -18.57 -11.77 5.61
N THR A 15 -19.20 -12.72 4.93
CA THR A 15 -19.84 -13.89 5.57
C THR A 15 -18.84 -14.96 6.02
N ASP A 16 -17.63 -14.95 5.48
CA ASP A 16 -16.57 -15.87 5.91
C ASP A 16 -16.02 -15.45 7.28
N LYS A 17 -16.34 -16.24 8.30
CA LYS A 17 -15.94 -16.01 9.70
C LYS A 17 -14.63 -16.73 10.06
N SER A 18 -13.86 -17.25 9.09
CA SER A 18 -12.56 -17.89 9.32
C SER A 18 -11.59 -16.99 10.06
N ARG A 19 -10.75 -17.59 10.92
CA ARG A 19 -9.77 -16.84 11.72
C ARG A 19 -8.70 -16.19 10.84
N PHE A 20 -8.22 -16.90 9.83
CA PHE A 20 -7.23 -16.42 8.87
C PHE A 20 -7.85 -16.31 7.49
N LYS A 21 -7.87 -15.10 6.94
CA LYS A 21 -8.39 -14.84 5.59
C LYS A 21 -7.35 -14.13 4.74
N PHE A 22 -7.17 -14.64 3.54
CA PHE A 22 -6.26 -14.12 2.54
C PHE A 22 -7.07 -13.68 1.31
N GLY A 23 -6.86 -12.46 0.86
CA GLY A 23 -7.57 -11.86 -0.27
C GLY A 23 -6.62 -11.35 -1.35
N LYS A 24 -6.60 -12.01 -2.50
CA LYS A 24 -5.92 -11.54 -3.72
C LYS A 24 -6.95 -10.89 -4.65
N PHE A 25 -7.00 -9.56 -4.67
CA PHE A 25 -8.08 -8.79 -5.27
C PHE A 25 -7.52 -7.79 -6.28
N ALA A 26 -8.18 -7.63 -7.43
CA ALA A 26 -7.80 -6.62 -8.41
C ALA A 26 -7.98 -5.20 -7.84
N ARG A 27 -7.26 -4.22 -8.39
CA ARG A 27 -7.44 -2.82 -7.94
C ARG A 27 -8.86 -2.34 -8.22
N GLN A 28 -9.32 -1.37 -7.43
CA GLN A 28 -10.66 -0.76 -7.58
C GLN A 28 -11.84 -1.75 -7.45
N THR A 29 -11.64 -2.88 -6.76
CA THR A 29 -12.70 -3.85 -6.41
C THR A 29 -13.27 -3.66 -4.99
N GLY A 30 -12.76 -2.69 -4.22
CA GLY A 30 -13.27 -2.37 -2.89
C GLY A 30 -12.82 -3.33 -1.78
N LYS A 31 -11.62 -3.92 -1.88
CA LYS A 31 -11.02 -4.78 -0.84
C LYS A 31 -10.93 -4.09 0.53
N THR A 32 -10.32 -2.90 0.61
CA THR A 32 -10.22 -2.10 1.85
C THR A 32 -11.60 -1.74 2.39
N PHE A 33 -12.51 -1.29 1.54
CA PHE A 33 -13.90 -0.97 1.91
C PHE A 33 -14.63 -2.17 2.52
N THR A 34 -14.48 -3.35 1.94
CA THR A 34 -15.16 -4.57 2.41
C THR A 34 -14.53 -5.10 3.70
N THR A 35 -13.21 -5.03 3.85
CA THR A 35 -12.54 -5.50 5.06
C THR A 35 -12.75 -4.53 6.23
N THR A 36 -12.79 -3.22 5.99
CA THR A 36 -13.17 -2.24 7.02
C THR A 36 -14.63 -2.39 7.45
N LEU A 37 -15.52 -2.79 6.54
CA LEU A 37 -16.89 -3.19 6.89
C LEU A 37 -16.88 -4.38 7.86
N GLU A 38 -16.05 -5.41 7.62
CA GLU A 38 -15.91 -6.54 8.55
C GLU A 38 -15.40 -6.10 9.92
N CYS A 39 -14.45 -5.16 9.99
CA CYS A 39 -13.98 -4.60 11.27
C CYS A 39 -15.12 -3.94 12.06
N VAL A 40 -15.99 -3.19 11.37
CA VAL A 40 -17.14 -2.52 12.01
C VAL A 40 -18.25 -3.52 12.36
N ASP A 41 -18.56 -4.47 11.48
CA ASP A 41 -19.52 -5.57 11.73
C ASP A 41 -19.14 -6.37 12.98
N ASP A 42 -17.88 -6.82 13.07
CA ASP A 42 -17.35 -7.51 14.24
C ASP A 42 -17.44 -6.64 15.50
N SER A 43 -17.11 -5.36 15.38
CA SER A 43 -17.19 -4.40 16.50
C SER A 43 -18.62 -4.19 16.98
N PHE A 44 -19.57 -4.11 16.06
CA PHE A 44 -21.00 -4.00 16.34
C PHE A 44 -21.53 -5.26 17.03
N GLU A 45 -21.18 -6.46 16.51
CA GLU A 45 -21.56 -7.73 17.14
C GLU A 45 -21.08 -7.82 18.60
N HIS A 46 -19.86 -7.35 18.90
CA HIS A 46 -19.34 -7.32 20.27
C HIS A 46 -20.05 -6.28 21.13
N ALA A 47 -20.31 -5.09 20.60
CA ALA A 47 -21.04 -4.05 21.31
C ALA A 47 -22.45 -4.51 21.72
N VAL A 48 -23.17 -5.19 20.83
CA VAL A 48 -24.50 -5.77 21.14
C VAL A 48 -24.41 -6.80 22.28
N LYS A 49 -23.30 -7.52 22.40
CA LYS A 49 -23.03 -8.49 23.46
C LYS A 49 -22.45 -7.85 24.74
N SER A 50 -22.34 -6.52 24.80
CA SER A 50 -21.65 -5.80 25.89
C SER A 50 -20.21 -6.29 26.11
N GLN A 51 -19.54 -6.65 25.02
CA GLN A 51 -18.14 -7.08 24.97
C GLN A 51 -17.31 -6.05 24.20
N ARG A 52 -15.98 -6.14 24.38
CA ARG A 52 -15.02 -5.33 23.63
C ARG A 52 -14.23 -6.18 22.65
N THR A 53 -13.94 -5.63 21.49
CA THR A 53 -12.97 -6.17 20.54
C THR A 53 -11.96 -5.09 20.18
N ARG A 54 -10.84 -5.48 19.59
CA ARG A 54 -9.85 -4.53 19.09
C ARG A 54 -9.43 -4.93 17.68
N TRP A 55 -9.37 -3.95 16.80
CA TRP A 55 -8.84 -4.09 15.45
C TRP A 55 -7.67 -3.13 15.24
N VAL A 56 -6.64 -3.61 14.58
CA VAL A 56 -5.50 -2.81 14.12
C VAL A 56 -5.38 -2.97 12.60
N ILE A 57 -5.40 -1.86 11.90
CA ILE A 57 -5.21 -1.78 10.45
C ILE A 57 -3.80 -1.28 10.20
N LEU A 58 -2.97 -2.11 9.56
CA LEU A 58 -1.63 -1.73 9.14
C LEU A 58 -1.64 -1.53 7.62
N SER A 59 -1.46 -0.28 7.21
CA SER A 59 -1.46 0.13 5.80
C SER A 59 -0.04 0.47 5.34
N ARG A 60 0.22 0.52 4.02
CA ARG A 60 1.56 0.84 3.48
C ARG A 60 2.15 2.15 4.01
N GLY A 61 1.33 3.16 4.28
CA GLY A 61 1.78 4.47 4.77
C GLY A 61 0.69 5.22 5.53
N GLU A 62 1.04 6.38 6.09
CA GLU A 62 0.14 7.18 6.93
C GLU A 62 -1.10 7.65 6.15
N ARG A 63 -0.93 8.03 4.88
CA ARG A 63 -2.04 8.44 4.01
C ARG A 63 -3.05 7.30 3.81
N GLN A 64 -2.58 6.09 3.53
CA GLN A 64 -3.46 4.94 3.33
C GLN A 64 -4.15 4.52 4.63
N ALA A 65 -3.45 4.60 5.77
CA ALA A 65 -4.05 4.35 7.08
C ALA A 65 -5.20 5.34 7.37
N ARG A 66 -5.00 6.63 7.03
CA ARG A 66 -6.03 7.66 7.13
C ARG A 66 -7.21 7.39 6.19
N GLU A 67 -6.94 7.04 4.93
CA GLU A 67 -7.97 6.70 3.95
C GLU A 67 -8.84 5.50 4.40
N ALA A 68 -8.24 4.45 4.98
CA ALA A 68 -8.98 3.30 5.51
C ALA A 68 -9.98 3.69 6.63
N MET A 69 -9.65 4.72 7.41
CA MET A 69 -10.54 5.25 8.45
C MET A 69 -11.65 6.12 7.86
N LEU A 70 -11.28 7.08 7.00
CA LEU A 70 -12.21 8.07 6.43
C LEU A 70 -13.20 7.48 5.43
N GLU A 71 -12.74 6.56 4.58
CA GLU A 71 -13.54 5.96 3.50
C GLU A 71 -14.07 4.57 3.85
N GLY A 72 -13.55 3.95 4.91
CA GLY A 72 -13.97 2.65 5.40
C GLY A 72 -14.69 2.73 6.74
N ILE A 73 -13.93 2.86 7.83
CA ILE A 73 -14.47 2.74 9.19
C ILE A 73 -15.57 3.77 9.48
N TYR A 74 -15.40 5.04 9.14
CA TYR A 74 -16.36 6.09 9.51
C TYR A 74 -17.70 5.95 8.77
N PRO A 75 -17.73 5.76 7.44
CA PRO A 75 -18.98 5.53 6.71
C PRO A 75 -19.71 4.27 7.20
N HIS A 76 -18.98 3.19 7.46
CA HIS A 76 -19.58 1.96 7.97
C HIS A 76 -20.17 2.14 9.37
N ALA A 77 -19.42 2.74 10.31
CA ALA A 77 -19.92 3.01 11.65
C ALA A 77 -21.18 3.88 11.62
N LYS A 78 -21.22 4.91 10.75
CA LYS A 78 -22.42 5.73 10.50
C LYS A 78 -23.57 4.91 9.93
N ALA A 79 -23.31 4.02 8.97
CA ALA A 79 -24.33 3.16 8.37
C ALA A 79 -24.95 2.18 9.38
N TYR A 80 -24.16 1.70 10.35
CA TYR A 80 -24.66 0.93 11.50
C TYR A 80 -25.36 1.78 12.57
N GLY A 81 -25.33 3.12 12.46
CA GLY A 81 -25.86 4.02 13.49
C GLY A 81 -25.05 4.02 14.78
N MET A 82 -23.76 3.64 14.73
CA MET A 82 -22.90 3.62 15.90
C MET A 82 -22.38 5.04 16.21
N ALA A 83 -22.53 5.46 17.46
CA ALA A 83 -21.79 6.60 17.97
C ALA A 83 -20.30 6.22 18.11
N PHE A 84 -19.40 7.13 17.76
CA PHE A 84 -17.97 6.87 17.82
C PHE A 84 -17.17 8.14 18.05
N ASP A 85 -16.07 8.00 18.79
CA ASP A 85 -15.10 9.07 19.04
C ASP A 85 -13.84 8.79 18.22
N ALA A 86 -13.50 9.73 17.34
CA ALA A 86 -12.29 9.65 16.51
C ALA A 86 -11.18 10.53 17.10
N ASN A 87 -9.99 9.96 17.24
CA ASN A 87 -8.82 10.67 17.76
C ASN A 87 -7.59 10.39 16.89
N GLU A 88 -6.74 11.42 16.77
CA GLU A 88 -5.40 11.32 16.20
C GLU A 88 -4.37 11.43 17.32
N PHE A 89 -3.35 10.56 17.30
CA PHE A 89 -2.26 10.63 18.25
C PHE A 89 -0.96 10.10 17.66
N ASP A 90 0.15 10.46 18.29
CA ASP A 90 1.48 9.99 17.93
C ASP A 90 1.78 8.69 18.69
N TRP A 91 1.80 7.56 17.98
CA TRP A 91 2.13 6.25 18.53
C TRP A 91 3.64 6.11 18.64
N GLN A 92 4.13 5.91 19.87
CA GLN A 92 5.56 5.78 20.15
C GLN A 92 6.01 4.32 19.98
N GLY A 93 6.85 4.07 18.99
CA GLY A 93 7.59 2.83 18.79
C GLY A 93 9.04 2.93 19.25
N ASP A 94 9.74 1.81 19.22
CA ASP A 94 11.16 1.75 19.62
C ASP A 94 12.06 2.55 18.69
N THR A 95 11.72 2.62 17.39
CA THR A 95 12.49 3.31 16.35
C THR A 95 11.98 4.72 16.01
N GLY A 96 10.82 5.13 16.53
CA GLY A 96 10.24 6.44 16.20
C GLY A 96 8.78 6.61 16.56
N SER A 97 8.24 7.78 16.22
CA SER A 97 6.84 8.14 16.44
C SER A 97 6.07 8.08 15.13
N TYR A 98 4.88 7.48 15.14
CA TYR A 98 4.05 7.25 13.96
C TYR A 98 2.65 7.82 14.15
N LYS A 99 2.08 8.50 13.14
CA LYS A 99 0.72 9.01 13.29
C LYS A 99 -0.31 7.88 13.28
N ALA A 100 -1.17 7.91 14.29
CA ALA A 100 -2.24 6.95 14.50
C ALA A 100 -3.61 7.60 14.45
N LEU A 101 -4.55 6.90 13.81
CA LEU A 101 -5.98 7.23 13.88
C LEU A 101 -6.67 6.13 14.67
N GLU A 102 -7.43 6.49 15.70
CA GLU A 102 -8.23 5.54 16.47
C GLU A 102 -9.69 5.98 16.53
N VAL A 103 -10.57 5.01 16.35
CA VAL A 103 -11.99 5.14 16.67
C VAL A 103 -12.29 4.30 17.90
N THR A 104 -12.89 4.94 18.89
CA THR A 104 -13.52 4.26 20.03
C THR A 104 -15.02 4.12 19.78
N LEU A 105 -15.50 2.89 19.84
CA LEU A 105 -16.90 2.50 19.72
C LEU A 105 -17.47 2.19 21.12
N PRO A 106 -18.80 2.06 21.26
CA PRO A 106 -19.43 1.77 22.54
C PRO A 106 -18.82 0.55 23.24
N TYR A 107 -18.85 0.55 24.57
CA TYR A 107 -18.26 -0.49 25.44
C TYR A 107 -16.73 -0.63 25.33
N GLY A 108 -16.05 0.35 24.73
CA GLY A 108 -14.59 0.43 24.69
C GLY A 108 -13.93 -0.40 23.59
N THR A 109 -14.70 -0.83 22.59
CA THR A 109 -14.15 -1.40 21.36
C THR A 109 -13.33 -0.34 20.62
N ARG A 110 -12.18 -0.72 20.07
CA ARG A 110 -11.27 0.21 19.38
C ARG A 110 -10.84 -0.32 18.03
N ILE A 111 -10.78 0.58 17.05
CA ILE A 111 -10.21 0.34 15.74
C ILE A 111 -9.11 1.37 15.52
N THR A 112 -7.86 0.91 15.42
CA THR A 112 -6.68 1.76 15.24
C THR A 112 -6.08 1.54 13.85
N ALA A 113 -5.74 2.60 13.11
CA ALA A 113 -5.05 2.53 11.83
C ALA A 113 -3.69 3.22 11.91
N LEU A 114 -2.65 2.55 11.40
CA LEU A 114 -1.24 2.97 11.47
C LEU A 114 -0.51 2.63 10.16
N PRO A 115 0.59 3.33 9.82
CA PRO A 115 1.55 2.83 8.85
C PRO A 115 2.20 1.54 9.35
N ALA A 116 2.39 0.58 8.44
CA ALA A 116 2.96 -0.71 8.74
C ALA A 116 4.48 -0.63 8.85
N ASN A 117 5.02 -1.04 9.99
CA ASN A 117 6.44 -1.30 10.21
C ASN A 117 6.59 -2.35 11.32
N PRO A 118 7.80 -2.92 11.52
CA PRO A 118 8.01 -3.95 12.53
C PRO A 118 7.66 -3.54 13.97
N ASP A 119 7.75 -2.25 14.33
CA ASP A 119 7.41 -1.77 15.67
C ASP A 119 5.91 -1.64 15.88
N THR A 120 5.21 -0.99 14.93
CA THR A 120 3.74 -0.86 14.98
C THR A 120 3.05 -2.22 14.95
N ALA A 121 3.66 -3.23 14.31
CA ALA A 121 3.19 -4.61 14.29
C ALA A 121 3.25 -5.32 15.66
N ARG A 122 4.17 -4.95 16.56
CA ARG A 122 4.33 -5.57 17.90
C ARG A 122 3.41 -4.99 18.97
N GLY A 123 2.96 -3.74 18.79
CA GLY A 123 2.38 -2.91 19.85
C GLY A 123 1.01 -3.31 20.39
N PHE A 124 0.41 -4.39 19.89
CA PHE A 124 -1.01 -4.67 20.13
C PHE A 124 -1.25 -6.14 20.48
N SER A 125 -2.40 -6.42 21.08
CA SER A 125 -3.02 -7.75 21.10
C SER A 125 -4.45 -7.53 20.61
N ALA A 126 -4.69 -7.82 19.33
CA ALA A 126 -5.88 -7.40 18.61
C ALA A 126 -6.08 -8.25 17.35
N ASN A 127 -7.27 -8.18 16.76
CA ASN A 127 -7.47 -8.57 15.38
C ASN A 127 -6.65 -7.65 14.47
N VAL A 128 -6.10 -8.18 13.39
CA VAL A 128 -5.25 -7.43 12.47
C VAL A 128 -5.80 -7.46 11.06
N PHE A 129 -5.75 -6.31 10.40
CA PHE A 129 -5.91 -6.18 8.97
C PHE A 129 -4.64 -5.60 8.33
N LEU A 130 -3.96 -6.39 7.50
CA LEU A 130 -2.86 -5.96 6.64
C LEU A 130 -3.44 -5.55 5.27
N ASP A 131 -3.50 -4.25 5.02
CA ASP A 131 -4.01 -3.70 3.75
C ASP A 131 -2.87 -3.38 2.78
N GLU A 132 -3.05 -3.75 1.51
CA GLU A 132 -2.04 -3.67 0.45
C GLU A 132 -0.69 -4.33 0.81
N PHE A 133 -0.74 -5.51 1.43
CA PHE A 133 0.42 -6.16 2.03
C PHE A 133 1.55 -6.53 1.04
N ALA A 134 1.24 -6.73 -0.25
CA ALA A 134 2.27 -6.99 -1.26
C ALA A 134 3.19 -5.78 -1.53
N PHE A 135 2.81 -4.60 -1.05
CA PHE A 135 3.55 -3.35 -1.24
C PHE A 135 4.18 -2.82 0.06
N HIS A 136 4.18 -3.61 1.13
CA HIS A 136 4.82 -3.22 2.39
C HIS A 136 6.32 -3.43 2.31
N LYS A 137 7.08 -2.39 2.65
CA LYS A 137 8.53 -2.50 2.88
C LYS A 137 8.76 -3.44 4.06
N ASP A 138 9.73 -4.35 3.94
CA ASP A 138 10.06 -5.34 4.97
C ASP A 138 8.90 -6.27 5.39
N SER A 139 8.06 -6.68 4.43
CA SER A 139 6.91 -7.56 4.68
C SER A 139 7.23 -8.79 5.54
N SER A 140 8.43 -9.38 5.39
CA SER A 140 8.93 -10.49 6.21
C SER A 140 9.18 -10.12 7.67
N ALA A 141 9.77 -8.96 7.94
CA ALA A 141 10.01 -8.47 9.31
C ALA A 141 8.71 -8.08 10.00
N ILE A 142 7.80 -7.40 9.28
CA ILE A 142 6.45 -7.08 9.75
C ILE A 142 5.72 -8.36 10.14
N TRP A 143 5.77 -9.39 9.28
CA TRP A 143 5.13 -10.67 9.56
C TRP A 143 5.65 -11.35 10.81
N LYS A 144 6.99 -11.40 10.98
CA LYS A 144 7.64 -12.00 12.14
C LYS A 144 7.27 -11.28 13.44
N ALA A 145 7.13 -9.95 13.38
CA ALA A 145 6.68 -9.13 14.49
C ALA A 145 5.19 -9.32 14.81
N LEU A 146 4.35 -9.44 13.78
CA LEU A 146 2.90 -9.43 13.90
C LEU A 146 2.29 -10.79 14.25
N PHE A 147 2.76 -11.88 13.64
CA PHE A 147 2.10 -13.17 13.79
C PHE A 147 2.02 -13.66 15.25
N PRO A 148 3.02 -13.41 16.13
CA PRO A 148 2.89 -13.75 17.56
C PRO A 148 1.82 -12.96 18.30
N VAL A 149 1.56 -11.70 17.91
CA VAL A 149 0.59 -10.79 18.55
C VAL A 149 -0.84 -11.34 18.50
N ILE A 150 -1.18 -12.06 17.43
CA ILE A 150 -2.51 -12.64 17.23
C ILE A 150 -2.70 -14.01 17.91
N SER A 151 -1.69 -14.52 18.64
CA SER A 151 -1.68 -15.87 19.23
C SER A 151 -2.83 -16.12 20.21
N ALA A 152 -3.30 -15.08 20.91
CA ALA A 152 -4.45 -15.12 21.82
C ALA A 152 -5.82 -15.18 21.09
N ASN A 153 -5.92 -16.04 20.08
CA ASN A 153 -7.14 -16.30 19.29
C ASN A 153 -7.70 -15.09 18.51
N TRP A 154 -6.84 -14.16 18.09
CA TRP A 154 -7.25 -13.03 17.24
C TRP A 154 -7.31 -13.40 15.76
N LYS A 155 -8.13 -12.66 15.01
CA LYS A 155 -8.30 -12.78 13.55
C LYS A 155 -7.17 -12.07 12.81
N LEU A 156 -6.84 -12.56 11.62
CA LEU A 156 -5.92 -11.90 10.69
C LEU A 156 -6.54 -11.85 9.30
N ARG A 157 -6.54 -10.66 8.70
CA ARG A 157 -6.95 -10.37 7.33
C ARG A 157 -5.75 -9.86 6.57
N VAL A 158 -5.43 -10.49 5.45
CA VAL A 158 -4.36 -10.06 4.55
C VAL A 158 -4.98 -9.82 3.19
N THR A 159 -4.95 -8.59 2.68
CA THR A 159 -5.44 -8.30 1.32
C THR A 159 -4.44 -7.51 0.51
N SER A 160 -4.30 -7.84 -0.76
CA SER A 160 -3.51 -7.03 -1.69
C SER A 160 -3.81 -7.38 -3.15
N THR A 161 -3.32 -6.54 -4.05
CA THR A 161 -3.04 -6.93 -5.43
C THR A 161 -1.63 -7.53 -5.50
N PRO A 162 -1.34 -8.54 -6.33
CA PRO A 162 0.00 -9.07 -6.54
C PRO A 162 1.06 -8.01 -6.88
N ASN A 163 2.27 -8.20 -6.37
CA ASN A 163 3.42 -7.36 -6.67
C ASN A 163 4.71 -8.20 -6.65
N GLY A 164 5.22 -8.54 -7.84
CA GLY A 164 6.42 -9.36 -8.00
C GLY A 164 6.33 -10.78 -7.40
N LYS A 165 7.33 -11.62 -7.67
CA LYS A 165 7.44 -12.98 -7.11
C LYS A 165 8.27 -13.02 -5.82
N SER A 166 8.09 -12.03 -4.96
CA SER A 166 8.89 -11.86 -3.74
C SER A 166 8.04 -11.35 -2.57
N GLY A 167 8.64 -11.38 -1.37
CA GLY A 167 8.00 -10.90 -0.15
C GLY A 167 6.93 -11.83 0.42
N LYS A 168 6.43 -11.45 1.60
CA LYS A 168 5.60 -12.36 2.41
C LYS A 168 4.22 -12.63 1.82
N PHE A 169 3.66 -11.69 1.08
CA PHE A 169 2.36 -11.88 0.43
C PHE A 169 2.42 -12.98 -0.64
N PHE A 170 3.47 -13.00 -1.48
CA PHE A 170 3.71 -14.06 -2.47
C PHE A 170 3.89 -15.43 -1.80
N GLU A 171 4.68 -15.50 -0.72
CA GLU A 171 4.86 -16.75 0.04
C GLU A 171 3.53 -17.30 0.58
N LEU A 172 2.65 -16.44 1.11
CA LEU A 172 1.35 -16.86 1.64
C LEU A 172 0.37 -17.30 0.54
N ASP A 173 0.37 -16.61 -0.60
CA ASP A 173 -0.49 -16.96 -1.74
C ASP A 173 -0.11 -18.30 -2.35
N THR A 174 1.19 -18.55 -2.49
CA THR A 174 1.73 -19.76 -3.14
C THR A 174 1.96 -20.94 -2.18
N ALA A 175 1.80 -20.72 -0.87
CA ALA A 175 1.86 -21.78 0.12
C ALA A 175 0.76 -22.81 -0.11
N ASN A 176 1.14 -24.10 -0.01
CA ASN A 176 0.18 -25.19 0.05
C ASN A 176 -0.22 -25.42 1.51
N ASP A 177 -1.33 -24.81 1.94
CA ASP A 177 -1.91 -25.02 3.26
C ASP A 177 -3.44 -25.04 3.23
N ASP A 178 -4.02 -25.69 4.24
CA ASP A 178 -5.47 -25.68 4.52
C ASP A 178 -5.83 -24.70 5.66
N THR A 179 -4.87 -23.87 6.09
CA THR A 179 -5.01 -23.00 7.28
C THR A 179 -5.74 -21.70 6.93
N TRP A 180 -5.54 -21.19 5.72
CA TRP A 180 -6.10 -19.92 5.27
C TRP A 180 -7.34 -20.10 4.42
N SER A 181 -8.41 -19.37 4.75
CA SER A 181 -9.51 -19.17 3.82
C SER A 181 -9.10 -18.15 2.75
N ARG A 182 -9.01 -18.60 1.50
CA ARG A 182 -8.47 -17.83 0.38
C ARG A 182 -9.57 -17.31 -0.53
N HIS A 183 -9.50 -16.03 -0.86
CA HIS A 183 -10.43 -15.35 -1.77
C HIS A 183 -9.62 -14.73 -2.91
N VAL A 184 -9.92 -15.12 -4.15
CA VAL A 184 -9.29 -14.55 -5.36
C VAL A 184 -10.37 -13.86 -6.19
N VAL A 185 -10.16 -12.59 -6.49
CA VAL A 185 -11.12 -11.74 -7.20
C VAL A 185 -10.39 -10.93 -8.28
N ASP A 186 -10.22 -11.53 -9.45
CA ASP A 186 -9.78 -10.83 -10.66
C ASP A 186 -10.90 -9.92 -11.20
N ILE A 187 -10.59 -9.11 -12.22
CA ILE A 187 -11.56 -8.21 -12.85
C ILE A 187 -12.77 -8.96 -13.42
N TYR A 188 -12.56 -10.16 -13.99
CA TYR A 188 -13.61 -10.95 -14.60
C TYR A 188 -14.59 -11.47 -13.54
N GLN A 189 -14.07 -11.96 -12.41
CA GLN A 189 -14.84 -12.40 -11.27
C GLN A 189 -15.60 -11.25 -10.64
N ALA A 190 -14.96 -10.09 -10.46
CA ALA A 190 -15.60 -8.90 -9.94
C ALA A 190 -16.80 -8.47 -10.80
N VAL A 191 -16.63 -8.43 -12.12
CA VAL A 191 -17.71 -8.10 -13.08
C VAL A 191 -18.81 -9.17 -13.06
N ARG A 192 -18.45 -10.47 -13.05
CA ARG A 192 -19.44 -11.57 -12.91
C ARG A 192 -20.28 -11.45 -11.64
N ASP A 193 -19.70 -10.96 -10.56
CA ASP A 193 -20.36 -10.73 -9.27
C ASP A 193 -21.10 -9.38 -9.16
N GLY A 194 -21.11 -8.59 -10.23
CA GLY A 194 -21.94 -7.39 -10.38
C GLY A 194 -21.19 -6.06 -10.33
N LEU A 195 -19.86 -6.03 -10.27
CA LEU A 195 -19.09 -4.79 -10.33
C LEU A 195 -19.21 -4.16 -11.74
N PRO A 196 -19.75 -2.94 -11.89
CA PRO A 196 -19.96 -2.34 -13.20
C PRO A 196 -18.64 -1.77 -13.76
N ARG A 197 -17.90 -2.60 -14.48
CA ARG A 197 -16.66 -2.23 -15.19
C ARG A 197 -16.74 -2.70 -16.63
N ASN A 198 -16.31 -1.83 -17.55
CA ASN A 198 -16.14 -2.17 -18.94
C ASN A 198 -14.72 -2.71 -19.14
N ILE A 199 -14.60 -4.03 -19.26
CA ILE A 199 -13.30 -4.72 -19.35
C ILE A 199 -12.56 -4.31 -20.63
N GLU A 200 -13.26 -4.24 -21.76
CA GLU A 200 -12.67 -3.91 -23.05
C GLU A 200 -12.11 -2.48 -23.06
N GLU A 201 -12.87 -1.53 -22.52
CA GLU A 201 -12.45 -0.13 -22.39
C GLU A 201 -11.25 0.03 -21.46
N LEU A 202 -11.25 -0.64 -20.30
CA LEU A 202 -10.12 -0.57 -19.36
C LEU A 202 -8.85 -1.19 -19.95
N ARG A 203 -8.97 -2.33 -20.64
CA ARG A 203 -7.84 -3.00 -21.30
C ARG A 203 -7.28 -2.15 -22.44
N ALA A 204 -8.16 -1.56 -23.26
CA ALA A 204 -7.75 -0.65 -24.32
C ALA A 204 -7.11 0.63 -23.77
N GLY A 205 -7.60 1.14 -22.63
CA GLY A 205 -7.13 2.36 -22.00
C GLY A 205 -5.77 2.23 -21.32
N ILE A 206 -5.48 1.07 -20.69
CA ILE A 206 -4.16 0.84 -20.08
C ILE A 206 -3.06 0.64 -21.14
N ALA A 207 -3.41 0.04 -22.28
CA ALA A 207 -2.51 -0.17 -23.43
C ALA A 207 -1.15 -0.81 -23.06
N ASP A 208 -1.14 -1.60 -22.00
CA ASP A 208 0.01 -2.32 -21.45
C ASP A 208 -0.51 -3.67 -20.93
N GLU A 209 -0.12 -4.74 -21.63
CA GLU A 209 -0.60 -6.10 -21.36
C GLU A 209 0.00 -6.68 -20.07
N ASP A 210 1.21 -6.27 -19.71
CA ASP A 210 1.85 -6.71 -18.47
C ASP A 210 1.16 -6.04 -17.28
N ALA A 211 0.97 -4.71 -17.35
CA ALA A 211 0.22 -3.99 -16.33
C ALA A 211 -1.23 -4.50 -16.22
N TRP A 212 -1.87 -4.87 -17.33
CA TRP A 212 -3.18 -5.50 -17.33
C TRP A 212 -3.16 -6.86 -16.58
N ALA A 213 -2.23 -7.73 -16.94
CA ALA A 213 -2.09 -9.05 -16.34
C ALA A 213 -1.84 -8.96 -14.82
N GLN A 214 -1.01 -8.02 -14.38
CA GLN A 214 -0.73 -7.83 -12.96
C GLN A 214 -1.92 -7.22 -12.20
N GLU A 215 -2.43 -6.09 -12.68
CA GLU A 215 -3.36 -5.25 -11.89
C GLU A 215 -4.81 -5.73 -11.93
N TYR A 216 -5.21 -6.36 -13.03
CA TYR A 216 -6.58 -6.81 -13.27
C TYR A 216 -6.73 -8.33 -13.25
N GLU A 217 -5.75 -9.08 -13.75
CA GLU A 217 -5.80 -10.55 -13.81
C GLU A 217 -5.05 -11.24 -12.67
N LEU A 218 -4.39 -10.48 -11.79
CA LEU A 218 -3.70 -10.97 -10.60
C LEU A 218 -2.55 -11.93 -10.92
N GLN A 219 -1.91 -11.73 -12.06
CA GLN A 219 -0.74 -12.50 -12.44
C GLN A 219 0.51 -11.96 -11.76
N TYR A 220 1.33 -12.87 -11.22
CA TYR A 220 2.68 -12.53 -10.82
C TYR A 220 3.56 -12.50 -12.06
N LEU A 221 3.90 -11.30 -12.50
CA LEU A 221 4.90 -11.13 -13.54
C LEU A 221 6.27 -11.58 -13.02
N ASP A 222 6.98 -12.34 -13.86
CA ASP A 222 8.31 -12.83 -13.53
C ASP A 222 9.34 -11.72 -13.72
N GLU A 223 10.01 -11.34 -12.63
CA GLU A 223 11.15 -10.43 -12.63
C GLU A 223 12.43 -11.11 -13.16
N ALA A 224 12.35 -12.24 -13.86
CA ALA A 224 13.54 -12.93 -14.39
C ALA A 224 14.44 -12.05 -15.30
N SER A 225 13.97 -10.87 -15.73
CA SER A 225 14.77 -9.85 -16.42
C SER A 225 15.12 -8.61 -15.59
N ALA A 226 14.58 -8.43 -14.39
CA ALA A 226 14.84 -7.27 -13.55
C ALA A 226 16.10 -7.50 -12.72
N TRP A 227 17.14 -6.70 -12.97
CA TRP A 227 18.40 -6.75 -12.20
C TRP A 227 18.21 -6.34 -10.73
N LEU A 228 17.22 -5.48 -10.45
CA LEU A 228 16.86 -5.00 -9.12
C LEU A 228 15.46 -5.50 -8.77
N SER A 229 15.30 -6.15 -7.61
CA SER A 229 13.97 -6.61 -7.15
C SER A 229 13.12 -5.44 -6.67
N TYR A 230 11.79 -5.58 -6.76
CA TYR A 230 10.86 -4.59 -6.17
C TYR A 230 11.12 -4.34 -4.67
N GLU A 231 11.51 -5.36 -3.90
CA GLU A 231 11.85 -5.18 -2.48
C GLU A 231 13.05 -4.24 -2.31
N LEU A 232 14.10 -4.41 -3.12
CA LEU A 232 15.29 -3.56 -3.12
C LEU A 232 14.98 -2.12 -3.56
N ILE A 233 14.12 -1.94 -4.56
CA ILE A 233 13.68 -0.62 -5.01
C ILE A 233 12.86 0.05 -3.89
N SER A 234 11.88 -0.66 -3.35
CA SER A 234 10.98 -0.12 -2.33
C SER A 234 11.71 0.24 -1.04
N SER A 235 12.76 -0.50 -0.65
CA SER A 235 13.51 -0.24 0.58
C SER A 235 14.32 1.06 0.54
N VAL A 236 14.60 1.60 -0.66
CA VAL A 236 15.34 2.87 -0.84
C VAL A 236 14.44 4.04 -1.28
N GLU A 237 13.13 3.85 -1.38
CA GLU A 237 12.18 4.95 -1.61
C GLU A 237 12.03 5.81 -0.35
N ASP A 238 12.00 7.14 -0.48
CA ASP A 238 11.70 8.08 0.60
C ASP A 238 10.84 9.23 0.05
N ASP A 239 9.83 9.67 0.79
CA ASP A 239 8.91 10.73 0.37
C ASP A 239 9.61 12.10 0.20
N ASN A 240 10.80 12.29 0.79
CA ASN A 240 11.62 13.50 0.64
C ASN A 240 12.60 13.42 -0.54
N ALA A 241 12.69 12.29 -1.24
CA ALA A 241 13.51 12.15 -2.43
C ALA A 241 12.95 12.99 -3.59
N GLY A 242 13.84 13.56 -4.41
CA GLY A 242 13.47 14.38 -5.57
C GLY A 242 13.09 15.83 -5.22
N SER A 243 13.33 16.28 -3.99
CA SER A 243 13.15 17.68 -3.58
C SER A 243 14.48 18.46 -3.58
N PRO A 244 14.61 19.51 -4.42
CA PRO A 244 15.81 20.36 -4.46
C PRO A 244 16.07 21.07 -3.13
N ASP A 245 15.02 21.38 -2.37
CA ASP A 245 15.10 22.05 -1.06
C ASP A 245 15.85 21.21 -0.01
N GLY A 246 15.97 19.90 -0.25
CA GLY A 246 16.71 18.99 0.63
C GLY A 246 18.24 19.05 0.47
N TYR A 247 18.77 19.78 -0.52
CA TYR A 247 20.20 19.83 -0.81
C TYR A 247 21.02 20.47 0.34
N GLN A 248 22.07 19.78 0.79
CA GLN A 248 22.89 20.21 1.95
C GLN A 248 24.27 20.76 1.58
N GLY A 249 24.58 20.91 0.29
CA GLY A 249 25.85 21.44 -0.18
C GLY A 249 26.97 20.41 -0.37
N ASN A 250 26.66 19.11 -0.27
CA ASN A 250 27.65 18.04 -0.45
C ASN A 250 27.95 17.78 -1.93
N ALA A 251 28.91 16.90 -2.18
CA ALA A 251 29.26 16.48 -3.53
C ALA A 251 28.06 15.85 -4.24
N CYS A 252 27.80 16.28 -5.47
CA CYS A 252 26.73 15.77 -6.31
C CYS A 252 27.25 14.97 -7.51
N TYR A 253 26.56 13.88 -7.82
CA TYR A 253 26.79 13.04 -8.99
C TYR A 253 25.57 13.18 -9.90
N VAL A 254 25.81 13.55 -11.16
CA VAL A 254 24.75 13.87 -12.11
C VAL A 254 24.73 12.83 -13.22
N GLY A 255 23.57 12.22 -13.44
CA GLY A 255 23.31 11.41 -14.62
C GLY A 255 22.52 12.23 -15.63
N ARG A 256 22.92 12.20 -16.91
CA ARG A 256 22.22 12.84 -18.01
C ARG A 256 21.91 11.81 -19.10
N ASP A 257 20.64 11.53 -19.31
CA ASP A 257 20.15 10.72 -20.43
C ASP A 257 19.49 11.60 -21.49
N ILE A 258 19.89 11.41 -22.75
CA ILE A 258 19.51 12.30 -23.86
C ILE A 258 18.56 11.58 -24.82
N GLY A 259 17.25 11.65 -24.51
CA GLY A 259 16.15 11.37 -25.43
C GLY A 259 15.54 12.64 -26.02
N ARG A 260 15.03 12.58 -27.25
CA ARG A 260 14.43 13.76 -27.93
C ARG A 260 13.13 13.49 -28.66
N ARG A 261 13.06 12.45 -29.50
CA ARG A 261 11.91 12.24 -30.40
C ARG A 261 10.81 11.42 -29.74
N ASN A 262 11.18 10.22 -29.30
CA ASN A 262 10.27 9.24 -28.71
C ASN A 262 10.46 9.17 -27.20
N ASP A 263 11.69 9.36 -26.73
CA ASP A 263 12.09 9.27 -25.33
C ASP A 263 12.30 10.66 -24.68
N LEU A 264 12.37 10.69 -23.35
CA LEU A 264 12.63 11.88 -22.55
C LEU A 264 14.12 12.21 -22.50
N HIS A 265 14.45 13.50 -22.39
CA HIS A 265 15.72 13.91 -21.80
C HIS A 265 15.54 13.97 -20.28
N VAL A 266 16.44 13.31 -19.55
CA VAL A 266 16.37 13.20 -18.10
C VAL A 266 17.70 13.61 -17.49
N ILE A 267 17.66 14.50 -16.50
CA ILE A 267 18.81 14.80 -15.64
C ILE A 267 18.47 14.35 -14.23
N TRP A 268 19.36 13.59 -13.62
CA TRP A 268 19.22 13.08 -12.26
C TRP A 268 20.35 13.61 -11.39
N VAL A 269 20.02 14.27 -10.28
CA VAL A 269 20.99 14.83 -9.33
C VAL A 269 21.01 14.00 -8.04
N TRP A 270 22.16 13.42 -7.73
CA TRP A 270 22.39 12.61 -6.54
C TRP A 270 23.38 13.30 -5.60
N GLU A 271 22.97 13.63 -4.38
CA GLU A 271 23.86 14.18 -3.35
C GLU A 271 24.41 13.06 -2.45
N GLU A 272 25.72 13.03 -2.23
CA GLU A 272 26.37 12.11 -1.28
C GLU A 272 26.21 12.61 0.15
N ILE A 273 25.51 11.84 0.98
CA ILE A 273 25.32 12.11 2.41
C ILE A 273 25.69 10.85 3.19
N GLY A 274 26.80 10.94 3.91
CA GLY A 274 27.34 9.78 4.62
C GLY A 274 27.74 8.69 3.65
N ASP A 275 27.08 7.54 3.72
CA ASP A 275 27.32 6.35 2.92
C ASP A 275 26.26 6.09 1.83
N VAL A 276 25.33 7.04 1.62
CA VAL A 276 24.22 6.90 0.65
C VAL A 276 24.14 8.08 -0.32
N LEU A 277 23.49 7.86 -1.46
CA LEU A 277 23.16 8.88 -2.45
C LEU A 277 21.68 9.26 -2.36
N TRP A 278 21.41 10.53 -2.08
CA TRP A 278 20.06 11.09 -2.03
C TRP A 278 19.68 11.72 -3.36
N CYS A 279 18.54 11.30 -3.93
CA CYS A 279 17.97 11.99 -5.09
C CYS A 279 17.50 13.39 -4.68
N ARG A 280 18.06 14.44 -5.29
CA ARG A 280 17.67 15.83 -5.03
C ARG A 280 16.80 16.43 -6.11
N GLU A 281 17.05 16.08 -7.36
CA GLU A 281 16.27 16.65 -8.46
C GLU A 281 16.23 15.65 -9.62
N ILE A 282 15.06 15.58 -10.25
CA ILE A 282 14.85 14.86 -11.51
C ILE A 282 14.23 15.87 -12.47
N ILE A 283 14.94 16.18 -13.55
CA ILE A 283 14.45 17.08 -14.59
C ILE A 283 14.06 16.24 -15.79
N GLU A 284 12.78 16.20 -16.12
CA GLU A 284 12.25 15.44 -17.25
C GLU A 284 11.75 16.40 -18.35
N GLN A 285 12.29 16.24 -19.56
CA GLN A 285 11.96 17.10 -20.69
C GLN A 285 11.54 16.26 -21.91
N LYS A 286 10.30 16.44 -22.37
CA LYS A 286 9.76 15.76 -23.56
C LYS A 286 9.86 16.64 -24.80
N ARG A 287 10.48 16.14 -25.86
CA ARG A 287 10.64 16.85 -27.16
C ARG A 287 11.32 18.22 -27.04
N ALA A 288 12.13 18.43 -26.01
CA ALA A 288 12.90 19.65 -25.86
C ALA A 288 13.92 19.84 -27.01
N THR A 289 14.33 21.08 -27.24
CA THR A 289 15.46 21.34 -28.14
C THR A 289 16.76 21.03 -27.43
N PHE A 290 17.84 20.75 -28.17
CA PHE A 290 19.15 20.55 -27.53
C PHE A 290 19.60 21.78 -26.74
N ALA A 291 19.23 22.99 -27.18
CA ALA A 291 19.52 24.21 -26.44
C ALA A 291 18.80 24.25 -25.07
N ASP A 292 17.54 23.83 -25.00
CA ASP A 292 16.81 23.76 -23.73
C ASP A 292 17.36 22.66 -22.82
N MET A 293 17.79 21.54 -23.40
CA MET A 293 18.43 20.44 -22.67
C MET A 293 19.78 20.87 -22.08
N ASP A 294 20.59 21.58 -22.85
CA ASP A 294 21.89 22.09 -22.41
C ASP A 294 21.72 23.20 -21.36
N ALA A 295 20.76 24.11 -21.55
CA ALA A 295 20.46 25.15 -20.56
C ALA A 295 20.04 24.57 -19.20
N ALA A 296 19.23 23.49 -19.21
CA ALA A 296 18.86 22.79 -17.97
C ALA A 296 20.06 22.09 -17.31
N PHE A 297 20.94 21.50 -18.12
CA PHE A 297 22.15 20.86 -17.60
C PHE A 297 23.13 21.89 -17.03
N ASP A 298 23.33 23.03 -17.70
CA ASP A 298 24.18 24.12 -17.23
C ASP A 298 23.67 24.70 -15.90
N ASP A 299 22.35 24.87 -15.75
CA ASP A 299 21.73 25.29 -14.50
C ASP A 299 22.04 24.32 -13.34
N VAL A 300 21.93 23.01 -13.58
CA VAL A 300 22.32 21.98 -12.59
C VAL A 300 23.80 22.09 -12.24
N MET A 301 24.68 22.24 -13.23
CA MET A 301 26.12 22.36 -13.00
C MET A 301 26.51 23.64 -12.23
N MET A 302 25.68 24.69 -12.28
CA MET A 302 25.87 25.92 -11.52
C MET A 302 25.28 25.87 -10.10
N ARG A 303 24.09 25.28 -9.93
CA ARG A 303 23.39 25.22 -8.64
C ARG A 303 23.99 24.19 -7.68
N TYR A 304 24.47 23.07 -8.21
CA TYR A 304 24.99 21.96 -7.40
C TYR A 304 26.51 21.89 -7.43
N ARG A 305 27.09 21.38 -6.33
CA ARG A 305 28.52 21.09 -6.25
C ARG A 305 28.79 19.76 -6.97
N VAL A 306 28.78 19.79 -8.29
CA VAL A 306 28.92 18.56 -9.11
C VAL A 306 30.36 18.05 -9.06
N ALA A 307 30.53 16.86 -8.48
CA ALA A 307 31.80 16.14 -8.43
C ALA A 307 32.02 15.30 -9.70
N ARG A 308 30.94 14.76 -10.28
CA ARG A 308 30.97 14.01 -11.52
C ARG A 308 29.63 14.14 -12.25
N ALA A 309 29.69 14.29 -13.55
CA ALA A 309 28.54 14.12 -14.44
C ALA A 309 28.84 13.02 -15.47
N CYS A 310 27.83 12.24 -15.84
CA CYS A 310 27.91 11.22 -16.89
C CYS A 310 26.67 11.24 -17.76
#